data_AF-A0A2C9U810-F1
#
_entry.id   AF-A0A2C9U810-F1
#
_cell.length_a   1.000
_cell.length_b   1.000
_cell.length_c   1.000
_cell.angle_alpha   90.00
_cell.angle_beta   90.00
_cell.angle_gamma   90.00
#
_symmetry.space_group_name_H-M   'P 1'
#
loop_
_entity.id
_entity.type
_entity.pdbx_description
1 polymer ?
#
loop_
_entity_poly.entity_id
_entity_poly.type
_entity_poly.pdbx_seq_one_letter_code
_entity_poly.pdbx_strand_id
1 'polypeptide(L)'
;MSLSIAPAYPFSVNKASHVHGGFNQNNRWRQRCPVIRCRVRTDRNYYELLGVSVDSDAREIKEAYRKLQKKYHPDIAGQKGHEYTLLLNEAYKILMREDLRRDYDVSIGQLRMRHGRNNNKNVMGFSSWKGPFRPQALFVDENACIGCRECVHNASKTFVMDEAIGCARVKVQFGDSDQNIQVSVDSCPVNCIHWVDKEELAVLEFLTQPKLKEGYGVFGQGWERPSNIFAAAKSFNKQLKRQPENFRSNVQRATVEEETPAQAEARANATMKIKMEKFSTIWNLVKRFLWFKNQE
;
A
#
# COMPACT_ATOMS: atom_id res chain seq x y z
N MET A 1 15.24 -46.98 -56.30
CA MET A 1 15.94 -45.69 -56.11
C MET A 1 15.74 -45.32 -54.64
N SER A 2 16.58 -45.88 -53.78
CA SER A 2 17.76 -45.23 -53.16
C SER A 2 17.39 -44.48 -51.88
N LEU A 3 17.46 -45.25 -50.80
CA LEU A 3 17.54 -44.85 -49.39
C LEU A 3 18.87 -44.15 -49.10
N SER A 4 18.86 -43.23 -48.14
CA SER A 4 19.96 -42.80 -47.25
C SER A 4 19.30 -41.83 -46.25
N ILE A 5 18.98 -42.10 -44.97
CA ILE A 5 19.57 -42.80 -43.82
C ILE A 5 20.83 -42.13 -43.21
N ALA A 6 20.58 -41.59 -41.99
CA ALA A 6 21.44 -41.52 -40.79
C ALA A 6 22.53 -40.42 -40.71
N PRO A 7 23.03 -40.04 -39.49
CA PRO A 7 22.86 -40.74 -38.20
C PRO A 7 22.53 -39.89 -36.96
N ALA A 8 22.07 -40.63 -35.95
CA ALA A 8 22.01 -40.28 -34.54
C ALA A 8 23.34 -40.62 -33.81
N TYR A 9 23.35 -40.40 -32.48
CA TYR A 9 24.29 -40.81 -31.42
C TYR A 9 25.29 -39.74 -30.93
N PRO A 10 25.78 -39.80 -29.66
CA PRO A 10 25.19 -40.36 -28.43
C PRO A 10 25.36 -39.48 -27.16
N PHE A 11 24.59 -39.86 -26.13
CA PHE A 11 24.82 -39.81 -24.67
C PHE A 11 26.14 -39.23 -24.11
N SER A 12 26.05 -38.47 -23.00
CA SER A 12 26.79 -38.83 -21.77
C SER A 12 26.25 -38.13 -20.52
N VAL A 13 25.94 -38.94 -19.51
CA VAL A 13 25.61 -38.60 -18.12
C VAL A 13 26.91 -38.57 -17.32
N ASN A 14 27.15 -37.55 -16.49
CA ASN A 14 28.09 -37.62 -15.35
C ASN A 14 27.62 -36.62 -14.27
N LYS A 15 27.03 -37.12 -13.17
CA LYS A 15 27.64 -37.48 -11.87
C LYS A 15 28.01 -36.28 -10.98
N ALA A 16 27.36 -36.29 -9.82
CA ALA A 16 27.62 -35.46 -8.66
C ALA A 16 29.08 -35.57 -8.21
N SER A 17 29.63 -34.45 -7.74
CA SER A 17 30.86 -34.41 -6.94
C SER A 17 30.56 -33.76 -5.61
N HIS A 18 30.50 -34.60 -4.58
CA HIS A 18 30.67 -34.21 -3.18
C HIS A 18 32.08 -33.60 -3.03
N VAL A 19 32.17 -32.40 -2.46
CA VAL A 19 33.40 -31.94 -1.81
C VAL A 19 33.09 -31.77 -0.34
N HIS A 20 33.54 -32.74 0.46
CA HIS A 20 33.77 -32.55 1.88
C HIS A 20 35.11 -31.80 2.04
N GLY A 21 35.07 -30.66 2.73
CA GLY A 21 36.25 -29.90 3.10
C GLY A 21 36.10 -29.40 4.53
N GLY A 22 36.66 -30.19 5.45
CA GLY A 22 37.18 -29.86 6.79
C GLY A 22 36.76 -28.58 7.50
N PHE A 23 36.16 -28.79 8.67
CA PHE A 23 36.24 -27.91 9.84
C PHE A 23 37.69 -27.46 10.11
N ASN A 24 37.91 -26.16 10.34
CA ASN A 24 38.92 -25.75 11.31
C ASN A 24 38.44 -24.53 12.09
N GLN A 25 38.51 -24.65 13.41
CA GLN A 25 38.04 -23.68 14.38
C GLN A 25 39.11 -22.61 14.61
N ASN A 26 38.65 -21.48 15.16
CA ASN A 26 39.42 -20.35 15.67
C ASN A 26 40.03 -19.42 14.62
N ASN A 27 39.38 -18.28 14.42
CA ASN A 27 40.00 -16.98 14.72
C ASN A 27 38.96 -15.85 14.77
N ARG A 28 38.63 -15.47 16.01
CA ARG A 28 38.41 -14.12 16.54
C ARG A 28 38.37 -12.97 15.51
N TRP A 29 37.17 -12.59 15.07
CA TRP A 29 36.92 -11.24 14.56
C TRP A 29 35.64 -10.66 15.15
N ARG A 30 35.87 -9.77 16.12
CA ARG A 30 35.02 -8.63 16.44
C ARG A 30 34.67 -7.94 15.12
N GLN A 31 33.39 -7.66 14.89
CA GLN A 31 32.87 -6.39 14.35
C GLN A 31 31.62 -6.57 13.48
N ARG A 32 30.52 -6.06 14.07
CA ARG A 32 29.51 -5.18 13.46
C ARG A 32 28.35 -5.88 12.75
N CYS A 33 27.31 -6.12 13.55
CA CYS A 33 25.93 -6.22 13.06
C CYS A 33 25.64 -5.02 12.14
N PRO A 34 25.27 -5.22 10.86
CA PRO A 34 24.72 -4.15 10.08
C PRO A 34 23.35 -3.85 10.67
N VAL A 35 23.20 -2.64 11.22
CA VAL A 35 21.91 -2.09 11.64
C VAL A 35 20.96 -2.29 10.48
N ILE A 36 19.95 -3.13 10.68
CA ILE A 36 18.79 -3.23 9.80
C ILE A 36 18.20 -1.83 9.77
N ARG A 37 18.50 -1.09 8.72
CA ARG A 37 17.84 0.18 8.42
C ARG A 37 16.44 -0.21 7.96
N CYS A 38 15.50 -0.31 8.90
CA CYS A 38 14.08 -0.30 8.60
C CYS A 38 13.79 1.06 7.95
N ARG A 39 13.93 1.14 6.63
CA ARG A 39 13.56 2.31 5.86
C ARG A 39 12.05 2.25 5.73
N VAL A 40 11.34 2.91 6.64
CA VAL A 40 9.91 3.17 6.48
C VAL A 40 9.78 4.01 5.21
N ARG A 41 9.36 3.38 4.11
CA ARG A 41 8.92 4.12 2.92
C ARG A 41 7.59 4.73 3.29
N THR A 42 7.59 6.03 3.55
CA THR A 42 6.34 6.78 3.67
C THR A 42 5.96 7.26 2.28
N ASP A 43 4.87 6.73 1.74
CA ASP A 43 4.24 7.25 0.51
C ASP A 43 3.53 8.61 0.75
N ARG A 44 3.87 9.33 1.83
CA ARG A 44 3.23 10.58 2.25
C ARG A 44 4.13 11.76 1.97
N ASN A 45 3.57 12.82 1.40
CA ASN A 45 4.27 14.05 1.07
C ASN A 45 4.74 14.78 2.34
N TYR A 46 5.97 15.29 2.38
CA TYR A 46 6.50 16.07 3.51
C TYR A 46 5.69 17.33 3.85
N TYR A 47 5.06 17.97 2.86
CA TYR A 47 4.14 19.09 3.11
C TYR A 47 2.90 18.63 3.88
N GLU A 48 2.31 17.50 3.48
CA GLU A 48 1.17 16.89 4.16
C GLU A 48 1.56 16.35 5.55
N LEU A 49 2.77 15.83 5.70
CA LEU A 49 3.29 15.35 6.98
C LEU A 49 3.42 16.49 8.00
N LEU A 50 3.87 17.66 7.57
CA LEU A 50 3.94 18.85 8.41
C LEU A 50 2.59 19.59 8.51
N GLY A 51 1.64 19.28 7.63
CA GLY A 51 0.32 19.93 7.57
C GLY A 51 0.38 21.37 7.07
N VAL A 52 1.30 21.66 6.14
CA VAL A 52 1.53 22.99 5.55
C VAL A 52 1.33 22.97 4.04
N SER A 53 1.09 24.14 3.44
CA SER A 53 0.93 24.26 1.99
C SER A 53 2.28 24.08 1.27
N VAL A 54 2.24 23.75 -0.02
CA VAL A 54 3.44 23.74 -0.88
C VAL A 54 4.03 25.15 -1.00
N ASP A 55 3.18 26.17 -0.95
CA ASP A 55 3.55 27.59 -1.03
C ASP A 55 3.95 28.19 0.33
N SER A 56 4.03 27.38 1.39
CA SER A 56 4.31 27.88 2.74
C SER A 56 5.73 28.43 2.89
N ASP A 57 5.82 29.51 3.66
CA ASP A 57 7.08 30.17 4.01
C ASP A 57 7.91 29.33 5.00
N ALA A 58 9.23 29.55 5.02
CA ALA A 58 10.14 28.88 5.96
C ALA A 58 9.77 29.10 7.44
N ARG A 59 9.12 30.23 7.76
CA ARG A 59 8.60 30.54 9.10
C ARG A 59 7.47 29.59 9.49
N GLU A 60 6.51 29.37 8.59
CA GLU A 60 5.37 28.47 8.81
C GLU A 60 5.82 27.02 8.94
N ILE A 61 6.74 26.58 8.07
CA ILE A 61 7.34 25.23 8.13
C ILE A 61 8.00 24.98 9.49
N LYS A 62 8.75 25.98 10.00
CA LYS A 62 9.44 25.89 11.28
C LYS A 62 8.46 25.86 12.46
N GLU A 63 7.37 26.61 12.39
CA GLU A 63 6.34 26.62 13.41
C GLU A 63 5.56 25.29 13.46
N ALA A 64 5.13 24.79 12.31
CA ALA A 64 4.45 23.51 12.17
C ALA A 64 5.31 22.34 12.69
N TYR A 65 6.59 22.31 12.30
CA TYR A 65 7.55 21.34 12.82
C TYR A 65 7.66 21.40 14.35
N ARG A 66 7.82 22.59 14.95
CA ARG A 66 7.90 22.74 16.42
C ARG A 66 6.64 22.25 17.12
N LYS A 67 5.46 22.51 16.54
CA LYS A 67 4.16 22.09 17.07
C LYS A 67 4.02 20.58 17.07
N LEU A 68 4.43 19.91 15.99
CA LEU A 68 4.37 18.45 15.86
C LEU A 68 5.44 17.77 16.72
N GLN A 69 6.65 18.31 16.76
CA GLN A 69 7.75 17.79 17.58
C GLN A 69 7.37 17.76 19.06
N LYS A 70 6.73 18.81 19.59
CA LYS A 70 6.24 18.84 20.97
C LYS A 70 5.16 17.80 21.27
N LYS A 71 4.41 17.34 20.27
CA LYS A 71 3.35 16.33 20.47
C LYS A 71 3.89 14.91 20.40
N TYR A 72 4.85 14.67 19.51
CA TYR A 72 5.32 13.33 19.16
C TYR A 72 6.73 13.02 19.65
N HIS A 73 7.36 13.91 20.42
CA HIS A 73 8.68 13.66 21.00
C HIS A 73 8.68 12.33 21.78
N PRO A 74 9.73 11.50 21.66
CA PRO A 74 9.81 10.21 22.37
C PRO A 74 9.66 10.36 23.89
N ASP A 75 10.03 11.51 24.46
CA ASP A 75 9.85 11.78 25.91
C ASP A 75 8.37 11.90 26.32
N ILE A 76 7.47 12.22 25.38
CA ILE A 76 6.04 12.42 25.63
C ILE A 76 5.21 11.24 25.09
N ALA A 77 5.49 10.81 23.86
CA ALA A 77 4.72 9.77 23.15
C ALA A 77 5.38 8.37 23.25
N GLY A 78 6.51 8.24 23.92
CA GLY A 78 7.24 6.97 24.07
C GLY A 78 7.79 6.43 22.74
N GLN A 79 8.00 5.10 22.68
CA GLN A 79 8.63 4.43 21.54
C GLN A 79 7.91 4.67 20.20
N LYS A 80 6.57 4.79 20.22
CA LYS A 80 5.76 5.07 19.01
C LYS A 80 6.01 6.48 18.45
N GLY A 81 6.39 7.43 19.31
CA GLY A 81 6.75 8.79 18.90
C GLY A 81 8.11 8.88 18.22
N HIS A 82 9.01 7.92 18.47
CA HIS A 82 10.37 7.93 17.93
C HIS A 82 10.37 7.85 16.40
N GLU A 83 9.61 6.92 15.81
CA GLU A 83 9.51 6.75 14.36
C GLU A 83 8.89 7.98 13.68
N TYR A 84 7.82 8.53 14.27
CA TYR A 84 7.18 9.72 13.73
C TYR A 84 8.08 10.95 13.81
N THR A 85 8.82 11.10 14.91
CA THR A 85 9.82 12.15 15.09
C THR A 85 10.95 12.07 14.06
N LEU A 86 11.41 10.85 13.72
CA LEU A 86 12.42 10.66 12.66
C LEU A 86 11.92 11.18 11.31
N LEU A 87 10.65 10.91 10.97
CA LEU A 87 10.03 11.39 9.73
C LEU A 87 9.87 12.92 9.72
N LEU A 88 9.44 13.51 10.84
CA LEU A 88 9.35 14.96 10.98
C LEU A 88 10.72 15.64 10.80
N ASN A 89 11.78 15.04 11.34
CA ASN A 89 13.15 15.53 11.18
C ASN A 89 13.62 15.47 9.73
N GLU A 90 13.27 14.40 9.00
CA GLU A 90 13.60 14.26 7.58
C GLU A 90 12.87 15.29 6.73
N ALA A 91 11.56 15.45 6.93
CA ALA A 91 10.75 16.47 6.26
C ALA A 91 11.29 17.87 6.53
N TYR A 92 11.61 18.21 7.78
CA TYR A 92 12.16 19.51 8.13
C TYR A 92 13.51 19.77 7.46
N LYS A 93 14.41 18.78 7.43
CA LYS A 93 15.73 18.91 6.76
C LYS A 93 15.60 19.22 5.28
N ILE A 94 14.65 18.58 4.60
CA ILE A 94 14.44 18.73 3.16
C ILE A 94 13.74 20.05 2.84
N LEU A 95 12.68 20.40 3.59
CA LEU A 95 11.88 21.59 3.31
C LEU A 95 12.53 22.91 3.78
N MET A 96 13.41 22.88 4.79
CA MET A 96 14.06 24.09 5.32
C MET A 96 15.21 24.58 4.44
N ARG A 97 15.84 23.69 3.67
CA ARG A 97 16.96 23.99 2.79
C ARG A 97 16.47 24.23 1.38
N GLU A 98 16.72 25.41 0.83
CA GLU A 98 16.15 25.82 -0.46
C GLU A 98 16.64 25.00 -1.65
N ASP A 99 17.88 24.50 -1.60
CA ASP A 99 18.42 23.54 -2.55
C ASP A 99 17.66 22.20 -2.49
N LEU A 100 17.51 21.63 -1.29
CA LEU A 100 16.83 20.35 -1.10
C LEU A 100 15.31 20.45 -1.32
N ARG A 101 14.68 21.57 -0.96
CA ARG A 101 13.27 21.84 -1.19
C ARG A 101 12.99 21.91 -2.68
N ARG A 102 13.83 22.61 -3.44
CA ARG A 102 13.73 22.65 -4.90
C ARG A 102 13.89 21.28 -5.52
N ASP A 103 14.89 20.50 -5.10
CA ASP A 103 15.07 19.13 -5.60
C ASP A 103 13.89 18.24 -5.24
N TYR A 104 13.32 18.42 -4.05
CA TYR A 104 12.12 17.71 -3.59
C TYR A 104 10.86 18.14 -4.37
N ASP A 105 10.67 19.43 -4.62
CA ASP A 105 9.56 19.97 -5.40
C ASP A 105 9.67 19.55 -6.87
N VAL A 106 10.90 19.52 -7.41
CA VAL A 106 11.19 18.91 -8.71
C VAL A 106 10.94 17.41 -8.65
N SER A 107 11.21 16.70 -7.55
CA SER A 107 10.93 15.27 -7.43
C SER A 107 9.42 14.98 -7.33
N ILE A 108 8.63 15.84 -6.67
CA ILE A 108 7.16 15.78 -6.64
C ILE A 108 6.58 16.20 -7.99
N GLY A 109 7.14 17.23 -8.61
CA GLY A 109 6.77 17.70 -9.93
C GLY A 109 7.13 16.68 -11.00
N GLN A 110 8.28 16.02 -10.90
CA GLN A 110 8.66 14.86 -11.67
C GLN A 110 7.82 13.66 -11.27
N LEU A 111 7.39 13.46 -10.04
CA LEU A 111 6.41 12.44 -9.71
C LEU A 111 5.12 12.75 -10.49
N ARG A 112 4.62 13.99 -10.49
CA ARG A 112 3.45 14.45 -11.26
C ARG A 112 3.65 14.35 -12.78
N MET A 113 4.84 14.63 -13.30
CA MET A 113 5.17 14.60 -14.75
C MET A 113 5.60 13.22 -15.25
N ARG A 114 6.16 12.37 -14.38
CA ARG A 114 6.51 10.96 -14.62
C ARG A 114 5.28 10.06 -14.46
N HIS A 115 4.32 10.46 -13.63
CA HIS A 115 2.92 9.99 -13.69
C HIS A 115 2.17 10.54 -14.92
N GLY A 116 2.74 11.53 -15.64
CA GLY A 116 2.20 12.06 -16.89
C GLY A 116 2.85 11.50 -18.18
N ARG A 117 3.98 10.77 -18.10
CA ARG A 117 4.72 10.34 -19.30
C ARG A 117 5.35 8.94 -19.29
N ASN A 118 5.27 8.16 -18.22
CA ASN A 118 5.71 6.75 -18.29
C ASN A 118 5.12 5.83 -17.18
N ASN A 119 3.79 5.74 -17.10
CA ASN A 119 3.09 4.77 -16.24
C ASN A 119 2.73 3.48 -17.01
N ASN A 120 3.75 2.72 -17.40
CA ASN A 120 3.59 1.30 -17.70
C ASN A 120 3.75 0.45 -16.43
N LYS A 121 3.07 0.84 -15.34
CA LYS A 121 2.64 -0.02 -14.24
C LYS A 121 1.37 0.57 -13.63
N ASN A 122 0.26 0.14 -14.20
CA ASN A 122 -1.06 0.20 -13.59
C ASN A 122 -1.01 -0.72 -12.36
N VAL A 123 -0.45 -0.25 -11.24
CA VAL A 123 -0.38 -1.05 -9.98
C VAL A 123 -1.77 -1.21 -9.37
N MET A 124 -2.79 -0.50 -9.86
CA MET A 124 -4.14 -0.53 -9.29
C MET A 124 -5.29 -0.57 -10.31
N GLY A 125 -5.06 -0.78 -11.60
CA GLY A 125 -6.13 -1.07 -12.57
C GLY A 125 -7.25 -0.01 -12.73
N PHE A 126 -7.09 1.19 -12.17
CA PHE A 126 -8.10 2.26 -12.21
C PHE A 126 -7.98 3.11 -13.48
N SER A 127 -9.10 3.62 -13.98
CA SER A 127 -9.12 4.53 -15.14
C SER A 127 -8.64 5.95 -14.77
N SER A 128 -7.90 6.58 -15.67
CA SER A 128 -7.41 7.95 -15.50
C SER A 128 -8.45 8.97 -15.94
N TRP A 129 -8.61 10.07 -15.21
CA TRP A 129 -9.62 11.09 -15.54
C TRP A 129 -9.02 12.23 -16.36
N LYS A 130 -9.66 12.60 -17.48
CA LYS A 130 -9.36 13.81 -18.23
C LYS A 130 -10.61 14.68 -18.37
N GLY A 131 -10.40 16.00 -18.36
CA GLY A 131 -11.44 16.98 -18.59
C GLY A 131 -12.11 17.54 -17.32
N PRO A 132 -13.19 18.33 -17.48
CA PRO A 132 -13.91 18.94 -16.38
C PRO A 132 -14.59 17.89 -15.49
N PHE A 133 -14.91 18.28 -14.25
CA PHE A 133 -15.59 17.40 -13.31
C PHE A 133 -16.95 16.95 -13.88
N ARG A 134 -17.14 15.64 -14.04
CA ARG A 134 -18.40 15.02 -14.44
C ARG A 134 -18.90 14.06 -13.35
N PRO A 135 -20.21 14.02 -13.06
CA PRO A 135 -20.77 13.13 -12.05
C PRO A 135 -20.79 11.66 -12.51
N GLN A 136 -20.90 11.45 -13.83
CA GLN A 136 -20.94 10.13 -14.45
C GLN A 136 -19.57 9.76 -15.03
N ALA A 137 -19.33 8.46 -15.08
CA ALA A 137 -18.14 7.81 -15.59
C ALA A 137 -18.51 6.65 -16.50
N LEU A 138 -17.57 6.23 -17.34
CA LEU A 138 -17.72 5.06 -18.20
C LEU A 138 -17.13 3.83 -17.50
N PHE A 139 -17.86 2.72 -17.55
CA PHE A 139 -17.41 1.42 -17.10
C PHE A 139 -17.68 0.38 -18.18
N VAL A 140 -16.74 -0.53 -18.42
CA VAL A 140 -16.95 -1.68 -19.30
C VAL A 140 -17.03 -2.93 -18.45
N ASP A 141 -18.14 -3.67 -18.57
CA ASP A 141 -18.29 -4.96 -17.94
C ASP A 141 -17.46 -6.02 -18.69
N GLU A 142 -16.32 -6.37 -18.12
CA GLU A 142 -15.40 -7.37 -18.67
C GLU A 142 -16.03 -8.76 -18.77
N ASN A 143 -17.04 -9.08 -17.94
CA ASN A 143 -17.70 -10.38 -17.97
C ASN A 143 -18.68 -10.51 -19.15
N ALA A 144 -19.28 -9.38 -19.57
CA ALA A 144 -20.21 -9.34 -20.69
C ALA A 144 -19.53 -9.02 -22.03
N CYS A 145 -18.36 -8.39 -22.00
CA CYS A 145 -17.66 -7.97 -23.21
C CYS A 145 -17.17 -9.18 -24.03
N ILE A 146 -17.65 -9.29 -25.27
CA ILE A 146 -17.20 -10.32 -26.23
C ILE A 146 -15.99 -9.89 -27.06
N GLY A 147 -15.47 -8.68 -26.84
CA GLY A 147 -14.28 -8.20 -27.53
C GLY A 147 -14.45 -7.77 -28.98
N CYS A 148 -15.62 -7.25 -29.37
CA CYS A 148 -15.93 -6.81 -30.75
C CYS A 148 -15.06 -5.63 -31.27
N ARG A 149 -14.33 -4.93 -30.39
CA ARG A 149 -13.42 -3.80 -30.67
C ARG A 149 -14.03 -2.51 -31.23
N GLU A 150 -15.33 -2.46 -31.48
CA GLU A 150 -16.02 -1.29 -32.05
C GLU A 150 -15.79 0.00 -31.23
N CYS A 151 -15.82 -0.11 -29.89
CA CYS A 151 -15.53 1.02 -29.00
C CYS A 151 -14.11 1.57 -29.14
N VAL A 152 -13.13 0.72 -29.42
CA VAL A 152 -11.73 1.14 -29.62
C VAL A 152 -11.54 1.74 -31.01
N HIS A 153 -12.28 1.27 -32.02
CA HIS A 153 -12.27 1.87 -33.35
C HIS A 153 -12.80 3.30 -33.34
N ASN A 154 -13.88 3.56 -32.59
CA ASN A 154 -14.51 4.88 -32.53
C ASN A 154 -13.86 5.83 -31.52
N ALA A 155 -13.40 5.32 -30.36
CA ALA A 155 -12.82 6.11 -29.27
C ALA A 155 -11.57 5.46 -28.64
N SER A 156 -10.49 5.38 -29.43
CA SER A 156 -9.22 4.73 -29.07
C SER A 156 -8.43 5.41 -27.93
N LYS A 157 -8.71 6.67 -27.58
CA LYS A 157 -8.06 7.32 -26.42
C LYS A 157 -8.76 6.96 -25.12
N THR A 158 -10.06 6.69 -25.20
CA THR A 158 -10.93 6.36 -24.06
C THR A 158 -10.87 4.88 -23.73
N PHE A 159 -11.08 4.03 -24.74
CA PHE A 159 -11.14 2.58 -24.61
C PHE A 159 -9.85 1.92 -25.07
N VAL A 160 -9.49 0.82 -24.43
CA VAL A 160 -8.36 -0.05 -24.80
C VAL A 160 -8.81 -1.50 -24.76
N MET A 161 -8.29 -2.32 -25.68
CA MET A 161 -8.47 -3.77 -25.61
C MET A 161 -7.39 -4.38 -24.72
N ASP A 162 -7.78 -5.27 -23.82
CA ASP A 162 -6.84 -6.20 -23.22
C ASP A 162 -6.70 -7.44 -24.10
N GLU A 163 -5.53 -7.61 -24.71
CA GLU A 163 -5.24 -8.75 -25.58
C GLU A 163 -5.19 -10.08 -24.81
N ALA A 164 -4.88 -10.06 -23.51
CA ALA A 164 -4.78 -11.27 -22.71
C ALA A 164 -6.16 -11.88 -22.37
N ILE A 165 -7.16 -11.04 -22.13
CA ILE A 165 -8.52 -11.46 -21.76
C ILE A 165 -9.46 -11.41 -22.98
N GLY A 166 -9.12 -10.60 -23.99
CA GLY A 166 -9.99 -10.37 -25.14
C GLY A 166 -11.12 -9.36 -24.86
N CYS A 167 -11.11 -8.68 -23.73
CA CYS A 167 -12.15 -7.73 -23.32
C CYS A 167 -11.71 -6.28 -23.49
N ALA A 168 -12.67 -5.38 -23.73
CA ALA A 168 -12.44 -3.95 -23.71
C ALA A 168 -12.39 -3.43 -22.26
N ARG A 169 -11.63 -2.36 -22.04
CA ARG A 169 -11.53 -1.62 -20.78
C ARG A 169 -11.48 -0.12 -21.02
N VAL A 170 -11.89 0.65 -20.03
CA VAL A 170 -11.71 2.11 -20.03
C VAL A 170 -10.34 2.44 -19.46
N LYS A 171 -9.49 3.09 -20.26
CA LYS A 171 -8.16 3.55 -19.82
C LYS A 171 -8.20 4.99 -19.33
N VAL A 172 -8.93 5.82 -20.07
CA VAL A 172 -9.03 7.26 -19.82
C VAL A 172 -10.50 7.63 -19.88
N GLN A 173 -11.04 8.17 -18.80
CA GLN A 173 -12.38 8.75 -18.78
C GLN A 173 -12.37 10.00 -19.66
N PHE A 174 -13.28 10.05 -20.64
CA PHE A 174 -13.47 11.19 -21.55
C PHE A 174 -12.20 11.60 -22.32
N GLY A 175 -11.49 10.62 -22.87
CA GLY A 175 -10.28 10.86 -23.67
C GLY A 175 -10.54 11.39 -25.10
N ASP A 176 -11.71 11.07 -25.65
CA ASP A 176 -12.19 11.46 -26.98
C ASP A 176 -13.38 12.42 -26.91
N SER A 177 -13.89 12.85 -28.06
CA SER A 177 -15.11 13.65 -28.14
C SER A 177 -16.32 12.89 -27.61
N ASP A 178 -17.26 13.61 -26.98
CA ASP A 178 -18.48 13.01 -26.44
C ASP A 178 -19.30 12.27 -27.51
N GLN A 179 -19.26 12.75 -28.77
CA GLN A 179 -19.90 12.10 -29.91
C GLN A 179 -19.30 10.71 -30.20
N ASN A 180 -17.97 10.59 -30.22
CA ASN A 180 -17.30 9.31 -30.48
C ASN A 180 -17.55 8.31 -29.35
N ILE A 181 -17.58 8.81 -28.11
CA ILE A 181 -17.92 8.01 -26.94
C ILE A 181 -19.35 7.50 -27.06
N GLN A 182 -20.31 8.36 -27.41
CA GLN A 182 -21.71 7.97 -27.57
C GLN A 182 -21.88 6.92 -28.67
N VAL A 183 -21.26 7.11 -29.83
CA VAL A 183 -21.25 6.12 -30.91
C VAL A 183 -20.64 4.79 -30.44
N SER A 184 -19.59 4.83 -29.61
CA SER A 184 -18.99 3.62 -29.04
C SER A 184 -19.93 2.85 -28.10
N VAL A 185 -20.72 3.58 -27.31
CA VAL A 185 -21.74 3.00 -26.41
C VAL A 185 -22.86 2.38 -27.25
N ASP A 186 -23.38 3.11 -28.23
CA ASP A 186 -24.54 2.69 -29.02
C ASP A 186 -24.20 1.56 -30.01
N SER A 187 -22.95 1.46 -30.45
CA SER A 187 -22.50 0.42 -31.38
C SER A 187 -22.13 -0.90 -30.69
N CYS A 188 -22.29 -1.01 -29.37
CA CYS A 188 -21.93 -2.20 -28.62
C CYS A 188 -22.97 -3.33 -28.83
N PRO A 189 -22.62 -4.50 -29.43
CA PRO A 189 -23.60 -5.55 -29.73
C PRO A 189 -24.16 -6.26 -28.49
N VAL A 190 -23.43 -6.18 -27.36
CA VAL A 190 -23.78 -6.84 -26.09
C VAL A 190 -24.07 -5.83 -24.97
N ASN A 191 -24.10 -4.53 -25.28
CA ASN A 191 -24.31 -3.45 -24.31
C ASN A 191 -23.43 -3.55 -23.05
N CYS A 192 -22.16 -3.93 -23.20
CA CYS A 192 -21.23 -4.09 -22.08
C CYS A 192 -20.65 -2.77 -21.56
N ILE A 193 -21.06 -1.62 -22.10
CA ILE A 193 -20.56 -0.29 -21.71
C ILE A 193 -21.66 0.42 -20.92
N HIS A 194 -21.34 0.84 -19.70
CA HIS A 194 -22.30 1.43 -18.78
C HIS A 194 -21.85 2.82 -18.32
N TRP A 195 -22.82 3.72 -18.23
CA TRP A 195 -22.69 4.98 -17.50
C TRP A 195 -22.94 4.71 -16.01
N VAL A 196 -21.97 5.06 -15.18
CA VAL A 196 -21.98 4.79 -13.73
C VAL A 196 -21.62 6.06 -12.98
N ASP A 197 -22.16 6.24 -11.79
CA ASP A 197 -21.73 7.31 -10.89
C ASP A 197 -20.23 7.18 -10.54
N LYS A 198 -19.56 8.32 -10.44
CA LYS A 198 -18.12 8.40 -10.12
C LYS A 198 -17.73 7.64 -8.85
N GLU A 199 -18.61 7.65 -7.85
CA GLU A 199 -18.38 6.98 -6.55
C GLU A 199 -18.42 5.47 -6.69
N GLU A 200 -19.34 4.96 -7.51
CA GLU A 200 -19.50 3.53 -7.75
C GLU A 200 -18.40 2.96 -8.66
N LEU A 201 -17.86 3.77 -9.58
CA LEU A 201 -16.79 3.35 -10.48
C LEU A 201 -15.59 2.76 -9.72
N ALA A 202 -15.16 3.40 -8.63
CA ALA A 202 -14.02 2.93 -7.84
C ALA A 202 -14.25 1.52 -7.25
N VAL A 203 -15.49 1.23 -6.85
CA VAL A 203 -15.88 -0.08 -6.32
C VAL A 203 -15.93 -1.11 -7.44
N LEU A 204 -16.47 -0.76 -8.61
CA LEU A 204 -16.55 -1.66 -9.76
C LEU A 204 -15.15 -2.04 -10.26
N GLU A 205 -14.27 -1.06 -10.48
CA GLU A 205 -12.89 -1.31 -10.93
C GLU A 205 -12.12 -2.20 -9.93
N PHE A 206 -12.36 -2.04 -8.63
CA PHE A 206 -11.78 -2.90 -7.59
C PHE A 206 -12.31 -4.34 -7.63
N LEU A 207 -13.59 -4.54 -7.97
CA LEU A 207 -14.21 -5.87 -8.01
C LEU A 207 -13.86 -6.65 -9.27
N THR A 208 -13.54 -5.96 -10.37
CA THR A 208 -13.12 -6.58 -11.64
C THR A 208 -11.72 -7.20 -11.55
N GLN A 209 -10.89 -6.75 -10.61
CA GLN A 209 -9.55 -7.30 -10.42
C GLN A 209 -9.60 -8.79 -10.05
N PRO A 210 -8.77 -9.65 -10.70
CA PRO A 210 -8.69 -11.05 -10.33
C PRO A 210 -8.20 -11.15 -8.88
N LYS A 211 -9.04 -11.69 -7.99
CA LYS A 211 -8.69 -11.95 -6.59
C LYS A 211 -8.25 -13.40 -6.45
N LEU A 212 -7.16 -13.61 -5.72
CA LEU A 212 -6.70 -14.95 -5.40
C LEU A 212 -7.78 -15.62 -4.53
N LYS A 213 -8.27 -16.79 -4.94
CA LYS A 213 -9.23 -17.54 -4.13
C LYS A 213 -8.47 -18.15 -2.94
N GLU A 214 -8.87 -17.81 -1.72
CA GLU A 214 -8.43 -18.52 -0.52
C GLU A 214 -9.09 -19.90 -0.50
N GLY A 215 -8.43 -20.87 -1.11
CA GLY A 215 -8.84 -22.27 -1.06
C GLY A 215 -8.13 -23.02 0.06
N TYR A 216 -8.91 -23.60 0.98
CA TYR A 216 -8.42 -24.59 1.93
C TYR A 216 -8.49 -25.98 1.28
N GLY A 217 -7.35 -26.55 0.87
CA GLY A 217 -7.27 -27.91 0.32
C GLY A 217 -6.43 -28.04 -0.96
N VAL A 218 -6.10 -29.29 -1.32
CA VAL A 218 -5.16 -29.66 -2.40
C VAL A 218 -5.64 -29.21 -3.80
N PHE A 219 -6.94 -28.97 -3.99
CA PHE A 219 -7.54 -28.52 -5.25
C PHE A 219 -8.02 -27.05 -5.23
N GLY A 220 -7.69 -26.28 -4.19
CA GLY A 220 -8.36 -25.01 -3.89
C GLY A 220 -7.78 -23.75 -4.53
N GLN A 221 -6.66 -23.82 -5.26
CA GLN A 221 -6.04 -22.61 -5.80
C GLN A 221 -6.62 -22.27 -7.17
N GLY A 222 -7.33 -21.15 -7.25
CA GLY A 222 -7.92 -20.64 -8.48
C GLY A 222 -8.15 -19.13 -8.41
N TRP A 223 -8.49 -18.54 -9.54
CA TRP A 223 -8.93 -17.15 -9.62
C TRP A 223 -10.45 -17.16 -9.82
N GLU A 224 -11.18 -16.45 -8.97
CA GLU A 224 -12.64 -16.36 -9.09
C GLU A 224 -13.05 -14.90 -9.22
N ARG A 225 -13.76 -14.58 -10.30
CA ARG A 225 -14.43 -13.30 -10.48
C ARG A 225 -15.92 -13.47 -10.20
N PRO A 226 -16.59 -12.48 -9.56
CA PRO A 226 -18.03 -12.53 -9.37
C PRO A 226 -18.74 -12.54 -10.74
N SER A 227 -19.77 -13.36 -10.90
CA SER A 227 -20.53 -13.49 -12.15
C SER A 227 -21.19 -12.17 -12.56
N ASN A 228 -21.76 -11.43 -11.61
CA ASN A 228 -22.36 -10.11 -11.79
C ASN A 228 -21.65 -9.06 -10.93
N ILE A 229 -20.83 -8.22 -11.57
CA ILE A 229 -20.03 -7.19 -10.92
C ILE A 229 -20.90 -6.14 -10.20
N PHE A 230 -22.02 -5.72 -10.80
CA PHE A 230 -22.93 -4.74 -10.18
C PHE A 230 -23.63 -5.27 -8.93
N ALA A 231 -23.99 -6.56 -8.91
CA ALA A 231 -24.58 -7.19 -7.73
C ALA A 231 -23.56 -7.26 -6.58
N ALA A 232 -22.30 -7.57 -6.91
CA ALA A 232 -21.20 -7.56 -5.96
C ALA A 232 -20.90 -6.13 -5.43
N ALA A 233 -20.98 -5.10 -6.26
CA ALA A 233 -20.81 -3.71 -5.84
C ALA A 233 -21.91 -3.29 -4.84
N LYS A 234 -23.17 -3.64 -5.12
CA LYS A 234 -24.30 -3.37 -4.21
C LYS A 234 -24.13 -4.07 -2.86
N SER A 235 -23.71 -5.34 -2.85
CA SER A 235 -23.48 -6.07 -1.61
C SER A 235 -22.30 -5.49 -0.81
N PHE A 236 -21.23 -5.08 -1.49
CA PHE A 236 -20.07 -4.42 -0.88
C PHE A 236 -20.44 -3.08 -0.24
N ASN A 237 -21.16 -2.22 -0.95
CA ASN A 237 -21.63 -0.94 -0.42
C ASN A 237 -22.59 -1.13 0.77
N LYS A 238 -23.44 -2.16 0.73
CA LYS A 238 -24.30 -2.53 1.86
C LYS A 238 -23.49 -2.98 3.08
N GLN A 239 -22.39 -3.71 2.88
CA GLN A 239 -21.49 -4.11 3.97
C GLN A 239 -20.76 -2.90 4.57
N LEU A 240 -20.24 -1.99 3.75
CA LEU A 240 -19.59 -0.77 4.21
C LEU A 240 -20.51 0.08 5.09
N LYS A 241 -21.79 0.22 4.71
CA LYS A 241 -22.79 0.95 5.51
C LYS A 241 -23.11 0.27 6.85
N ARG A 242 -22.95 -1.05 6.97
CA ARG A 242 -23.19 -1.80 8.22
C ARG A 242 -22.02 -1.77 9.20
N GLN A 243 -20.78 -1.63 8.72
CA GLN A 243 -19.60 -1.56 9.58
C GLN A 243 -19.61 -0.44 10.64
N PRO A 244 -20.04 0.81 10.36
CA PRO A 244 -20.10 1.85 11.39
C PRO A 244 -21.15 1.57 12.47
N GLU A 245 -22.27 0.92 12.13
CA GLU A 245 -23.29 0.54 13.11
C GLU A 245 -22.87 -0.64 13.97
N ASN A 246 -22.20 -1.63 13.38
CA ASN A 246 -21.61 -2.74 14.12
C ASN A 246 -20.47 -2.27 15.03
N PHE A 247 -19.68 -1.28 14.64
CA PHE A 247 -18.65 -0.70 15.51
C PHE A 247 -19.27 0.05 16.70
N ARG A 248 -20.37 0.80 16.49
CA ARG A 248 -21.13 1.44 17.58
C ARG A 248 -21.72 0.44 18.56
N SER A 249 -22.31 -0.65 18.07
CA SER A 249 -22.90 -1.69 18.94
C SER A 249 -21.84 -2.55 19.63
N ASN A 250 -20.69 -2.82 19.00
CA ASN A 250 -19.58 -3.53 19.65
C ASN A 250 -18.85 -2.67 20.68
N VAL A 251 -18.72 -1.36 20.46
CA VAL A 251 -18.19 -0.44 21.47
C VAL A 251 -19.14 -0.39 22.68
N GLN A 252 -20.45 -0.38 22.48
CA GLN A 252 -21.43 -0.42 23.58
C GLN A 252 -21.44 -1.77 24.33
N ARG A 253 -21.21 -2.90 23.64
CA ARG A 253 -21.06 -4.22 24.28
C ARG A 253 -19.72 -4.37 25.02
N ALA A 254 -18.64 -3.80 24.51
CA ALA A 254 -17.33 -3.86 25.15
C ALA A 254 -17.19 -2.94 26.39
N THR A 255 -18.11 -1.97 26.58
CA THR A 255 -18.10 -1.06 27.72
C THR A 255 -18.92 -1.51 28.93
N VAL A 256 -19.53 -2.70 28.92
CA VAL A 256 -20.30 -3.22 30.06
C VAL A 256 -19.99 -4.71 30.29
N GLU A 257 -18.73 -5.02 30.56
CA GLU A 257 -18.42 -6.12 31.48
C GLU A 257 -17.90 -5.44 32.75
N GLU A 258 -18.75 -5.34 33.77
CA GLU A 258 -18.35 -4.87 35.10
C GLU A 258 -17.22 -5.78 35.59
N GLU A 259 -15.98 -5.26 35.59
CA GLU A 259 -14.85 -6.01 36.12
C GLU A 259 -15.14 -6.36 37.57
N THR A 260 -15.03 -7.63 37.94
CA THR A 260 -15.22 -8.02 39.34
C THR A 260 -14.20 -7.26 40.20
N PRO A 261 -14.57 -6.83 41.43
CA PRO A 261 -13.68 -6.05 42.28
C PRO A 261 -12.33 -6.75 42.53
N ALA A 262 -12.32 -8.09 42.56
CA ALA A 262 -11.11 -8.89 42.68
C ALA A 262 -10.19 -8.80 41.44
N GLN A 263 -10.74 -8.70 40.22
CA GLN A 263 -9.95 -8.53 39.00
C GLN A 263 -9.33 -7.12 38.91
N ALA A 264 -10.07 -6.11 39.36
CA ALA A 264 -9.56 -4.73 39.43
C ALA A 264 -8.40 -4.62 40.43
N GLU A 265 -8.54 -5.23 41.61
CA GLU A 265 -7.48 -5.27 42.62
C GLU A 265 -6.25 -6.07 42.15
N ALA A 266 -6.46 -7.22 41.51
CA ALA A 266 -5.37 -8.01 40.94
C ALA A 266 -4.57 -7.23 39.88
N ARG A 267 -5.24 -6.45 39.03
CA ARG A 267 -4.59 -5.56 38.05
C ARG A 267 -3.83 -4.41 38.72
N ALA A 268 -4.43 -3.76 39.72
CA ALA A 268 -3.75 -2.70 40.47
C ALA A 268 -2.46 -3.23 41.13
N ASN A 269 -2.52 -4.40 41.77
CA ASN A 269 -1.37 -5.06 42.38
C ASN A 269 -0.31 -5.45 41.34
N ALA A 270 -0.71 -5.99 40.19
CA ALA A 270 0.21 -6.33 39.10
C ALA A 270 0.93 -5.10 38.54
N THR A 271 0.21 -3.99 38.34
CA THR A 271 0.81 -2.74 37.83
C THR A 271 1.78 -2.12 38.83
N MET A 272 1.46 -2.14 40.13
CA MET A 272 2.37 -1.68 41.18
C MET A 272 3.62 -2.55 41.27
N LYS A 273 3.50 -3.87 41.14
CA LYS A 273 4.64 -4.80 41.13
C LYS A 273 5.60 -4.53 39.97
N ILE A 274 5.08 -4.35 38.75
CA ILE A 274 5.88 -4.01 37.57
C ILE A 274 6.59 -2.65 37.76
N LYS A 275 5.94 -1.69 38.41
CA LYS A 275 6.51 -0.37 38.69
C LYS A 275 7.64 -0.45 39.72
N MET A 276 7.46 -1.24 40.77
CA MET A 276 8.46 -1.50 41.82
C MET A 276 9.67 -2.28 41.28
N GLU A 277 9.47 -3.27 40.42
CA GLU A 277 10.55 -4.00 39.75
C GLU A 277 11.38 -3.07 38.86
N LYS A 278 10.74 -2.21 38.06
CA LYS A 278 11.43 -1.19 37.26
C LYS A 278 12.19 -0.19 38.14
N PHE A 279 11.59 0.25 39.24
CA PHE A 279 12.25 1.17 40.18
C PHE A 279 13.48 0.54 40.85
N SER A 280 13.36 -0.71 41.30
CA SER A 280 14.48 -1.49 41.86
C SER A 280 15.62 -1.67 40.85
N THR A 281 15.27 -1.96 39.58
CA THR A 281 16.26 -2.10 38.51
C THR A 281 17.01 -0.79 38.24
N ILE A 282 16.29 0.34 38.22
CA ILE A 282 16.87 1.68 38.05
C ILE A 282 17.73 2.06 39.27
N TRP A 283 17.26 1.79 40.48
CA TRP A 283 17.99 2.09 41.72
C TRP A 283 19.29 1.30 41.83
N ASN A 284 19.29 0.02 41.44
CA ASN A 284 20.51 -0.79 41.39
C ASN A 284 21.51 -0.27 40.34
N LEU A 285 21.02 0.27 39.22
CA LEU A 285 21.84 0.90 38.18
C LEU A 285 22.48 2.21 38.68
N VAL A 286 21.71 3.05 39.36
CA VAL A 286 22.19 4.30 39.98
C VAL A 286 23.18 4.02 41.09
N LYS A 287 22.92 3.04 41.96
CA LYS A 287 23.83 2.64 43.05
C LYS A 287 25.18 2.13 42.51
N ARG A 288 25.15 1.38 41.41
CA ARG A 288 26.36 0.90 40.72
C ARG A 288 27.13 2.07 40.08
N PHE A 289 26.45 3.05 39.53
CA PHE A 289 27.08 4.26 38.97
C PHE A 289 27.70 5.17 40.05
N LEU A 290 27.02 5.33 41.19
CA LEU A 290 27.52 6.10 42.33
C LEU A 290 28.72 5.42 43.02
N TRP A 291 28.76 4.08 43.06
CA TRP A 291 29.92 3.34 43.56
C TRP A 291 31.17 3.52 42.68
N PHE A 292 31.00 3.57 41.34
CA PHE A 292 32.10 3.81 40.40
C PHE A 292 32.70 5.21 40.49
N LYS A 293 31.93 6.22 40.93
CA LYS A 293 32.39 7.62 41.04
C LYS A 293 33.19 7.91 42.32
N ASN A 294 33.21 6.98 43.29
CA ASN A 294 33.94 7.11 44.56
C ASN A 294 35.28 6.34 44.57
N GLN A 295 35.80 5.96 43.40
CA GLN A 295 37.05 5.20 43.22
C GLN A 295 38.11 5.95 42.36
N GLU A 296 37.85 7.23 42.05
CA GLU A 296 38.84 8.21 41.51
C GLU A 296 39.10 9.27 42.58
#